data_AF-A0A8J6IYY6-F1
#
_entry.id   AF-A0A8J6IYY6-F1
#
_cell.length_a   1.000
_cell.length_b   1.000
_cell.length_c   1.000
_cell.angle_alpha   90.00
_cell.angle_beta   90.00
_cell.angle_gamma   90.00
#
_symmetry.space_group_name_H-M   'P 1'
#
loop_
_entity.id
_entity.type
_entity.pdbx_description
1 polymer ?
#
loop_
_entity_poly.entity_id
_entity_poly.type
_entity_poly.pdbx_seq_one_letter_code
_entity_poly.pdbx_strand_id
1 'polypeptide(L)'
;MYSAALQRYYNEHEHLPYTFYAQPKRFTQYAIEKRGELLATAYNYIEPDAKGTRDFVEYSSADFTVTDFHSADRVCVVMRLPEPTMPLHCKMIGCSVKFDGSCPVWRTVELTEQGSFLLCGWNADHTHMVISEVGAETEECVRRMTEELSFPIMIDIKSFKL
;
A
#
# COMPACT_ATOMS: atom_id res chain seq x y z
N MET A 1 17.44 -11.97 12.11
CA MET A 1 17.97 -10.61 11.89
C MET A 1 16.95 -9.88 11.05
N TYR A 2 16.13 -9.03 11.68
CA TYR A 2 15.12 -8.23 10.99
C TYR A 2 15.81 -6.94 10.54
N SER A 3 16.06 -6.78 9.24
CA SER A 3 16.64 -5.55 8.70
C SER A 3 15.54 -4.55 8.39
N ALA A 4 15.83 -3.24 8.41
CA ALA A 4 14.88 -2.19 7.96
C ALA A 4 14.33 -2.44 6.55
N ALA A 5 15.12 -3.13 5.70
CA ALA A 5 14.66 -3.59 4.40
C ALA A 5 13.46 -4.54 4.51
N LEU A 6 13.57 -5.54 5.38
CA LEU A 6 12.53 -6.54 5.61
C LEU A 6 11.32 -5.93 6.33
N GLN A 7 11.55 -4.95 7.21
CA GLN A 7 10.50 -4.21 7.92
C GLN A 7 9.52 -3.52 6.96
N ARG A 8 10.04 -2.76 5.99
CA ARG A 8 9.22 -2.09 4.97
C ARG A 8 8.52 -3.11 4.08
N TYR A 9 9.28 -4.06 3.53
CA TYR A 9 8.74 -5.07 2.62
C TYR A 9 7.55 -5.82 3.26
N TYR A 10 7.72 -6.30 4.49
CA TYR A 10 6.67 -7.03 5.21
C TYR A 10 5.43 -6.16 5.45
N ASN A 11 5.60 -4.92 5.87
CA ASN A 11 4.45 -4.03 6.08
C ASN A 11 3.71 -3.72 4.78
N GLU A 12 4.45 -3.45 3.70
CA GLU A 12 3.92 -2.99 2.42
C GLU A 12 3.22 -4.10 1.62
N HIS A 13 3.73 -5.34 1.70
CA HIS A 13 3.31 -6.46 0.84
C HIS A 13 2.59 -7.58 1.58
N GLU A 14 2.71 -7.68 2.90
CA GLU A 14 2.10 -8.76 3.69
C GLU A 14 1.11 -8.22 4.72
N HIS A 15 1.59 -7.48 5.71
CA HIS A 15 0.79 -7.12 6.89
C HIS A 15 -0.35 -6.14 6.59
N LEU A 16 -0.06 -5.01 5.91
CA LEU A 16 -1.09 -4.03 5.58
C LEU A 16 -2.13 -4.54 4.57
N PRO A 17 -1.77 -5.18 3.45
CA PRO A 17 -2.78 -5.75 2.55
C PRO A 17 -3.64 -6.81 3.24
N TYR A 18 -3.06 -7.71 4.04
CA TYR A 18 -3.82 -8.70 4.82
C TYR A 18 -4.83 -8.01 5.75
N THR A 19 -4.37 -6.99 6.50
CA THR A 19 -5.21 -6.24 7.44
C THR A 19 -6.33 -5.49 6.72
N PHE A 20 -6.04 -4.89 5.57
CA PHE A 20 -7.03 -4.23 4.73
C PHE A 20 -8.10 -5.22 4.25
N TYR A 21 -7.71 -6.35 3.67
CA TYR A 21 -8.68 -7.32 3.14
C TYR A 21 -9.52 -8.00 4.23
N ALA A 22 -9.02 -8.11 5.47
CA ALA A 22 -9.78 -8.62 6.60
C ALA A 22 -10.95 -7.70 6.99
N GLN A 23 -10.76 -6.37 6.96
CA GLN A 23 -11.81 -5.39 7.33
C GLN A 23 -11.75 -4.11 6.46
N PRO A 24 -12.11 -4.17 5.16
CA PRO A 24 -11.80 -3.07 4.23
C PRO A 24 -12.41 -1.73 4.61
N LYS A 25 -13.71 -1.68 4.93
CA LYS A 25 -14.37 -0.42 5.36
C LYS A 25 -13.68 0.20 6.56
N ARG A 26 -13.42 -0.62 7.58
CA ARG A 26 -12.84 -0.16 8.85
C ARG A 26 -11.42 0.30 8.65
N PHE A 27 -10.63 -0.44 7.86
CA PHE A 27 -9.27 -0.03 7.50
C PHE A 27 -9.28 1.33 6.79
N THR A 28 -10.12 1.50 5.75
CA THR A 28 -10.20 2.76 5.00
C THR A 28 -10.61 3.93 5.90
N GLN A 29 -11.62 3.75 6.76
CA GLN A 29 -12.01 4.76 7.75
C GLN A 29 -10.86 5.10 8.70
N TYR A 30 -10.17 4.09 9.22
CA TYR A 30 -9.06 4.27 10.14
C TYR A 30 -7.87 4.97 9.46
N ALA A 31 -7.58 4.67 8.19
CA ALA A 31 -6.54 5.36 7.42
C ALA A 31 -6.86 6.85 7.22
N ILE A 32 -8.13 7.21 7.04
CA ILE A 32 -8.59 8.60 6.94
C ILE A 32 -8.50 9.32 8.29
N GLU A 33 -8.92 8.66 9.37
CA GLU A 33 -8.93 9.25 10.71
C GLU A 33 -7.51 9.41 11.29
N LYS A 34 -6.66 8.40 11.10
CA LYS A 34 -5.33 8.32 11.71
C LYS A 34 -4.20 8.81 10.82
N ARG A 35 -4.42 8.91 9.51
CA ARG A 35 -3.41 9.42 8.56
C ARG A 35 -2.08 8.70 8.76
N GLY A 36 -0.97 9.44 8.85
CA GLY A 36 0.36 8.87 9.08
C GLY A 36 0.52 8.11 10.39
N GLU A 37 -0.34 8.32 11.40
CA GLU A 37 -0.28 7.58 12.67
C GLU A 37 -0.56 6.08 12.47
N LEU A 38 -1.44 5.73 11.52
CA LEU A 38 -1.70 4.33 11.14
C LEU A 38 -0.42 3.66 10.63
N LEU A 39 0.28 4.33 9.72
CA LEU A 39 1.48 3.80 9.08
C LEU A 39 2.66 3.75 10.05
N ALA A 40 2.87 4.80 10.83
CA ALA A 40 3.91 4.81 11.86
C ALA A 40 3.69 3.68 12.87
N THR A 41 2.45 3.45 13.29
CA THR A 41 2.11 2.36 14.20
C THR A 41 2.42 1.00 13.57
N ALA A 42 2.00 0.76 12.32
CA ALA A 42 2.25 -0.50 11.63
C ALA A 42 3.75 -0.74 11.39
N TYR A 43 4.46 0.27 10.89
CA TYR A 43 5.88 0.15 10.56
C TYR A 43 6.73 -0.05 11.82
N ASN A 44 6.37 0.59 12.95
CA ASN A 44 7.08 0.41 14.21
C ASN A 44 6.62 -0.81 15.02
N TYR A 45 5.60 -1.54 14.55
CA TYR A 45 5.18 -2.78 15.19
C TYR A 45 6.19 -3.89 14.87
N ILE A 46 7.15 -4.06 15.78
CA ILE A 46 8.18 -5.08 15.73
C ILE A 46 8.07 -6.02 16.93
N GLU A 47 8.56 -7.25 16.78
CA GLU A 47 8.74 -8.14 17.92
C GLU A 47 9.59 -7.44 19.01
N PRO A 48 9.25 -7.57 20.30
CA PRO A 48 9.91 -6.85 21.39
C PRO A 48 11.44 -6.97 21.39
N ASP A 49 11.96 -8.12 20.95
CA ASP A 49 13.39 -8.47 20.94
C ASP A 49 14.17 -7.82 19.79
N ALA A 50 13.49 -7.19 18.83
CA ALA A 50 14.13 -6.46 17.73
C ALA A 50 14.53 -5.01 18.11
N LYS A 51 14.01 -4.48 19.24
CA LYS A 51 14.37 -3.15 19.76
C LYS A 51 15.82 -3.16 20.23
N GLY A 52 16.70 -2.45 19.50
CA GLY A 52 18.14 -2.37 19.78
C GLY A 52 19.03 -3.10 18.78
N THR A 53 18.45 -3.72 17.75
CA THR A 53 19.21 -4.16 16.57
C THR A 53 19.65 -2.93 15.76
N ARG A 54 20.89 -2.92 15.26
CA ARG A 54 21.51 -1.75 14.59
C ARG A 54 20.79 -1.27 13.32
N ASP A 55 19.89 -2.08 12.77
CA ASP A 55 19.30 -1.87 11.45
C ASP A 55 17.78 -1.62 11.50
N PHE A 56 17.21 -1.26 12.65
CA PHE A 56 15.80 -0.87 12.77
C PHE A 56 15.62 0.62 12.45
N VAL A 57 14.61 0.96 11.65
CA VAL A 57 14.21 2.35 11.38
C VAL A 57 12.91 2.64 12.12
N GLU A 58 12.96 3.64 13.00
CA GLU A 58 11.77 4.17 13.65
C GLU A 58 11.13 5.22 12.75
N TYR A 59 9.83 5.09 12.51
CA TYR A 59 9.04 5.99 11.69
C TYR A 59 8.13 6.86 12.55
N SER A 60 8.02 8.13 12.22
CA SER A 60 7.04 9.06 12.77
C SER A 60 5.83 9.18 11.84
N SER A 61 4.72 9.71 12.35
CA SER A 61 3.55 9.99 11.50
C SER A 61 3.84 11.04 10.42
N ALA A 62 4.85 11.90 10.62
CA ALA A 62 5.25 12.94 9.67
C ALA A 62 6.00 12.40 8.44
N ASP A 63 6.52 11.17 8.53
CA ASP A 63 7.20 10.50 7.41
C ASP A 63 6.23 10.05 6.31
N PHE A 64 4.93 10.13 6.57
CA PHE A 64 3.88 9.70 5.66
C PHE A 64 2.96 10.86 5.30
N THR A 65 2.47 10.86 4.06
CA THR A 65 1.35 11.72 3.67
C THR A 65 0.17 10.87 3.28
N VAL A 66 -0.99 11.12 3.89
CA VAL A 66 -2.22 10.37 3.60
C VAL A 66 -3.28 11.33 3.09
N THR A 67 -3.65 11.16 1.83
CA THR A 67 -4.73 11.90 1.17
C THR A 67 -5.87 10.96 0.84
N ASP A 68 -7.10 11.43 0.98
CA ASP A 68 -8.30 10.68 0.65
C ASP A 68 -9.18 11.48 -0.31
N PHE A 69 -10.00 10.76 -1.05
CA PHE A 69 -10.98 11.34 -1.96
C PHE A 69 -12.10 10.33 -2.23
N HIS A 70 -13.22 10.82 -2.75
CA HIS A 70 -14.31 9.97 -3.23
C HIS A 70 -14.29 9.92 -4.75
N SER A 71 -14.47 8.73 -5.32
CA SER A 71 -14.85 8.55 -6.72
C SER A 71 -16.37 8.35 -6.82
N ALA A 72 -16.87 7.90 -7.98
CA ALA A 72 -18.30 7.76 -8.22
C ALA A 72 -19.02 6.84 -7.20
N ASP A 73 -18.41 5.70 -6.83
CA ASP A 73 -18.99 4.73 -5.90
C ASP A 73 -18.03 4.27 -4.78
N ARG A 74 -16.86 4.92 -4.64
CA ARG A 74 -15.76 4.42 -3.78
C ARG A 74 -15.16 5.50 -2.89
N VAL A 75 -14.74 5.09 -1.71
CA VAL A 75 -13.82 5.84 -0.85
C VAL A 75 -12.40 5.38 -1.19
N CYS A 76 -11.51 6.33 -1.47
CA CYS A 76 -10.15 6.07 -1.89
C CYS A 76 -9.17 6.77 -0.96
N VAL A 77 -8.05 6.10 -0.65
CA VAL A 77 -6.97 6.63 0.18
C VAL A 77 -5.64 6.35 -0.50
N VAL A 78 -4.83 7.38 -0.65
CA VAL A 78 -3.46 7.32 -1.16
C VAL A 78 -2.52 7.69 -0.02
N MET A 79 -1.57 6.81 0.25
CA MET A 79 -0.58 6.87 1.30
C MET A 79 0.80 6.96 0.66
N ARG A 80 1.40 8.15 0.68
CA ARG A 80 2.79 8.34 0.26
C ARG A 80 3.72 7.94 1.38
N LEU A 81 4.70 7.11 1.04
CA LEU A 81 5.69 6.56 1.94
C LEU A 81 7.02 7.32 1.78
N PRO A 82 7.96 7.14 2.71
CA PRO A 82 9.34 7.57 2.51
C PRO A 82 9.91 7.00 1.21
N GLU A 83 10.75 7.79 0.54
CA GLU A 83 11.31 7.43 -0.76
C GLU A 83 12.01 6.05 -0.67
N PRO A 84 11.65 5.09 -1.53
CA PRO A 84 12.27 3.78 -1.51
C PRO A 84 13.70 3.87 -2.02
N THR A 85 14.62 3.23 -1.31
CA THR A 85 16.04 3.15 -1.68
C THR A 85 16.49 1.75 -2.08
N MET A 86 15.58 0.77 -1.98
CA MET A 86 15.83 -0.63 -2.31
C MET A 86 14.68 -1.19 -3.16
N PRO A 87 14.98 -2.13 -4.08
CA PRO A 87 13.95 -2.83 -4.83
C PRO A 87 12.91 -3.49 -3.90
N LEU A 88 11.69 -3.63 -4.42
CA LEU A 88 10.52 -4.14 -3.70
C LEU A 88 10.03 -3.23 -2.56
N HIS A 89 10.57 -2.01 -2.42
CA HIS A 89 9.98 -1.01 -1.52
C HIS A 89 9.03 -0.10 -2.28
N CYS A 90 7.93 0.23 -1.61
CA CYS A 90 6.88 1.03 -2.20
C CYS A 90 7.12 2.53 -1.97
N LYS A 91 6.96 3.33 -3.03
CA LYS A 91 6.84 4.79 -2.94
C LYS A 91 5.45 5.19 -2.45
N MET A 92 4.43 4.41 -2.81
CA MET A 92 3.04 4.68 -2.43
C MET A 92 2.26 3.40 -2.19
N ILE A 93 1.28 3.50 -1.30
CA ILE A 93 0.21 2.53 -1.11
C ILE A 93 -1.12 3.23 -1.42
N GLY A 94 -2.01 2.53 -2.10
CA GLY A 94 -3.37 2.95 -2.34
C GLY A 94 -4.35 1.90 -1.86
N CYS A 95 -5.40 2.32 -1.16
CA CYS A 95 -6.51 1.43 -0.85
C CYS A 95 -7.84 2.10 -1.14
N SER A 96 -8.83 1.30 -1.50
CA SER A 96 -10.13 1.82 -1.86
C SER A 96 -11.22 0.76 -1.79
N VAL A 97 -12.43 1.17 -1.47
CA VAL A 97 -13.57 0.28 -1.25
C VAL A 97 -14.86 0.97 -1.67
N LYS A 98 -15.83 0.21 -2.20
CA LYS A 98 -17.15 0.78 -2.50
C LYS A 98 -17.86 1.26 -1.24
N PHE A 99 -18.78 2.21 -1.35
CA PHE A 99 -19.55 2.73 -0.21
C PHE A 99 -20.30 1.63 0.56
N ASP A 100 -20.76 0.59 -0.14
CA ASP A 100 -21.40 -0.59 0.45
C ASP A 100 -20.42 -1.56 1.13
N GLY A 101 -19.11 -1.42 0.90
CA GLY A 101 -18.03 -2.21 1.49
C GLY A 101 -17.50 -3.32 0.60
N SER A 102 -18.12 -3.50 -0.55
CA SER A 102 -17.71 -4.51 -1.51
C SER A 102 -16.52 -4.05 -2.34
N CYS A 103 -15.96 -4.99 -3.11
CA CYS A 103 -14.88 -4.75 -4.06
C CYS A 103 -13.69 -3.97 -3.47
N PRO A 104 -13.07 -4.46 -2.37
CA PRO A 104 -11.87 -3.84 -1.83
C PRO A 104 -10.70 -3.95 -2.82
N VAL A 105 -9.89 -2.91 -2.90
CA VAL A 105 -8.75 -2.81 -3.81
C VAL A 105 -7.54 -2.28 -3.06
N TRP A 106 -6.44 -3.02 -3.15
CA TRP A 106 -5.12 -2.65 -2.67
C TRP A 106 -4.14 -2.50 -3.83
N ARG A 107 -3.38 -1.40 -3.83
CA ARG A 107 -2.41 -1.05 -4.86
C ARG A 107 -1.14 -0.48 -4.24
N THR A 108 -0.05 -0.62 -4.95
CA THR A 108 1.27 -0.14 -4.57
C THR A 108 1.97 0.46 -5.78
N VAL A 109 2.88 1.40 -5.53
CA VAL A 109 3.87 1.84 -6.50
C VAL A 109 5.23 1.34 -6.02
N GLU A 110 5.70 0.24 -6.59
CA GLU A 110 6.87 -0.52 -6.13
C GLU A 110 8.12 -0.17 -6.95
N LEU A 111 9.25 0.03 -6.27
CA LEU A 111 10.56 0.21 -6.91
C LEU A 111 11.09 -1.12 -7.44
N THR A 112 11.40 -1.16 -8.73
CA THR A 112 12.00 -2.33 -9.40
C THR A 112 13.52 -2.39 -9.24
N GLU A 113 14.12 -3.55 -9.54
CA GLU A 113 15.57 -3.71 -9.59
C GLU A 113 16.25 -2.79 -10.61
N GLN A 114 15.54 -2.39 -11.67
CA GLN A 114 16.02 -1.51 -12.73
C GLN A 114 15.93 -0.02 -12.39
N GLY A 115 15.37 0.33 -11.22
CA GLY A 115 15.19 1.73 -10.79
C GLY A 115 13.92 2.40 -11.33
N SER A 116 13.12 1.69 -12.13
CA SER A 116 11.76 2.10 -12.54
C SER A 116 10.72 1.75 -11.48
N PHE A 117 9.49 2.25 -11.64
CA PHE A 117 8.38 1.93 -10.74
C PHE A 117 7.27 1.13 -11.43
N LEU A 118 6.66 0.22 -10.70
CA LEU A 118 5.48 -0.52 -11.12
C LEU A 118 4.26 -0.10 -10.30
N LEU A 119 3.15 0.20 -10.98
CA LEU A 119 1.84 0.14 -10.36
C LEU A 119 1.43 -1.34 -10.29
N CYS A 120 1.37 -1.87 -9.08
CA CYS A 120 0.99 -3.24 -8.81
C CYS A 120 0.01 -3.30 -7.63
N GLY A 121 -0.34 -4.50 -7.17
CA GLY A 121 -1.22 -4.68 -6.03
C GLY A 121 -1.43 -6.14 -5.66
N TRP A 122 -2.16 -6.34 -4.59
CA TRP A 122 -2.43 -7.67 -4.02
C TRP A 122 -3.93 -7.90 -4.00
N ASN A 123 -4.37 -9.13 -4.26
CA ASN A 123 -5.75 -9.55 -4.07
C ASN A 123 -5.97 -10.13 -2.66
N ALA A 124 -7.23 -10.37 -2.30
CA ALA A 124 -7.60 -10.94 -0.99
C ALA A 124 -7.00 -12.35 -0.76
N ASP A 125 -6.67 -13.08 -1.82
CA ASP A 125 -5.98 -14.37 -1.77
C ASP A 125 -4.45 -14.26 -1.76
N HIS A 126 -3.92 -13.04 -1.60
CA HIS A 126 -2.49 -12.72 -1.62
C HIS A 126 -1.81 -13.04 -2.95
N THR A 127 -2.57 -13.01 -4.06
CA THR A 127 -1.97 -12.99 -5.40
C THR A 127 -1.47 -11.60 -5.75
N HIS A 128 -0.18 -11.49 -6.12
CA HIS A 128 0.41 -10.26 -6.64
C HIS A 128 0.00 -10.04 -8.10
N MET A 129 -0.36 -8.79 -8.45
CA MET A 129 -0.74 -8.38 -9.79
C MET A 129 0.05 -7.16 -10.23
N VAL A 130 0.68 -7.25 -11.40
CA VAL A 130 1.33 -6.11 -12.06
C VAL A 130 0.35 -5.48 -13.03
N ILE A 131 0.17 -4.17 -12.97
CA ILE A 131 -0.83 -3.44 -13.76
C ILE A 131 -0.16 -2.66 -14.88
N SER A 132 0.80 -1.81 -14.54
CA SER A 132 1.60 -1.07 -15.52
C SER A 132 2.91 -0.58 -14.92
N GLU A 133 3.86 -0.24 -15.76
CA GLU A 133 4.96 0.66 -15.37
C GLU A 133 4.41 2.08 -15.14
N VAL A 134 5.09 2.84 -14.28
CA VAL A 134 4.82 4.25 -14.01
C VAL A 134 6.14 5.03 -13.91
N GLY A 135 6.13 6.29 -14.33
CA GLY A 135 7.30 7.16 -14.18
C GLY A 135 7.67 7.43 -12.72
N ALA A 136 8.92 7.86 -12.50
CA ALA A 136 9.47 8.10 -11.17
C ALA A 136 8.91 9.36 -10.47
N GLU A 137 8.33 10.28 -11.24
CA GLU A 137 7.80 11.53 -10.71
C GLU A 137 6.63 11.28 -9.77
N THR A 138 6.69 11.89 -8.59
CA THR A 138 5.67 11.72 -7.54
C THR A 138 4.28 12.11 -8.04
N GLU A 139 4.16 13.17 -8.84
CA GLU A 139 2.88 13.61 -9.39
C GLU A 139 2.28 12.58 -10.36
N GLU A 140 3.13 11.93 -11.17
CA GLU A 140 2.68 10.86 -12.05
C GLU A 140 2.20 9.65 -11.25
N CYS A 141 2.97 9.23 -10.24
CA CYS A 141 2.60 8.14 -9.35
C CYS A 141 1.25 8.40 -8.66
N VAL A 142 1.03 9.62 -8.13
CA VAL A 142 -0.25 10.02 -7.53
C VAL A 142 -1.36 9.94 -8.56
N ARG A 143 -1.18 10.53 -9.74
CA ARG A 143 -2.20 10.53 -10.80
C ARG A 143 -2.60 9.10 -11.20
N ARG A 144 -1.62 8.24 -11.45
CA ARG A 144 -1.84 6.83 -11.85
C ARG A 144 -2.52 6.03 -10.73
N MET A 145 -2.10 6.22 -9.49
CA MET A 145 -2.75 5.61 -8.33
C MET A 145 -4.21 6.08 -8.19
N THR A 146 -4.46 7.38 -8.29
CA THR A 146 -5.82 7.96 -8.20
C THR A 146 -6.74 7.43 -9.29
N GLU A 147 -6.26 7.32 -10.53
CA GLU A 147 -6.99 6.72 -11.65
C GLU A 147 -7.37 5.26 -11.34
N GLU A 148 -6.39 4.45 -10.94
CA GLU A 148 -6.60 3.03 -10.63
C GLU A 148 -7.51 2.81 -9.42
N LEU A 149 -7.39 3.59 -8.35
CA LEU A 149 -8.32 3.46 -7.20
C LEU A 149 -9.74 3.93 -7.56
N SER A 150 -9.89 4.86 -8.49
CA SER A 150 -11.21 5.33 -8.94
C SER A 150 -11.91 4.28 -9.80
N PHE A 151 -11.17 3.67 -10.73
CA PHE A 151 -11.67 2.73 -11.73
C PHE A 151 -10.75 1.50 -11.82
N PRO A 152 -10.76 0.65 -10.77
CA PRO A 152 -9.77 -0.40 -10.65
C PRO A 152 -9.93 -1.48 -11.72
N ILE A 153 -8.81 -1.94 -12.24
CA ILE A 153 -8.78 -3.14 -13.07
C ILE A 153 -9.04 -4.33 -12.15
N MET A 154 -10.21 -4.94 -12.33
CA MET A 154 -10.62 -6.13 -11.58
C MET A 154 -10.44 -7.35 -12.48
N ILE A 155 -9.52 -8.25 -12.10
CA ILE A 155 -9.32 -9.52 -12.79
C ILE A 155 -10.03 -10.60 -11.99
N ASP A 156 -11.11 -11.16 -12.54
CA ASP A 156 -11.74 -12.33 -11.95
C ASP A 156 -10.96 -13.59 -12.36
N ILE A 157 -10.03 -14.02 -11.51
CA ILE A 157 -9.21 -15.22 -11.77
C ILE A 157 -10.09 -16.48 -11.89
N LYS A 158 -11.29 -16.51 -11.27
CA LYS A 158 -12.22 -17.64 -11.42
C LYS A 158 -12.78 -17.72 -12.84
N SER A 159 -12.91 -16.59 -13.53
CA SER A 159 -13.34 -16.56 -14.94
C SER A 159 -12.30 -17.16 -15.90
N PHE A 160 -11.05 -17.34 -15.47
CA PHE A 160 -9.96 -17.96 -16.24
C PHE A 160 -9.73 -19.44 -15.91
N LYS A 161 -10.44 -20.00 -14.91
CA LYS A 161 -10.40 -21.44 -14.66
C LYS A 161 -11.31 -22.14 -15.68
N LEU A 162 -10.70 -22.62 -16.76
CA LEU A 162 -11.29 -23.56 -17.74
C LEU A 162 -11.71 -24.87 -17.08
#